data_AF-A0A2V7PPI8-F1
#
_entry.id   AF-A0A2V7PPI8-F1
#
_cell.length_a   1.000
_cell.length_b   1.000
_cell.length_c   1.000
_cell.angle_alpha   90.00
_cell.angle_beta   90.00
_cell.angle_gamma   90.00
#
_symmetry.space_group_name_H-M   'P 1'
#
loop_
_entity.id
_entity.type
_entity.pdbx_description
1 polymer ?
#
loop_
_entity_poly.entity_id
_entity_poly.type
_entity_poly.pdbx_seq_one_letter_code
_entity_poly.pdbx_strand_id
1 'polypeptide(L)'
;MSVERHVYFFGNGRADGSAAMRDILGGKGAGLAEMANLGLPVPPGFTISAKLCITYLEQGTFPAALRAEVDRHLKHLERVTKKGFGDPKNPLLVSVRSGAAVSMPGMMETILNLGLNDRTVEGLIAGSKNPRFAYDSYRRFVQMYGDVVFDLGKEEFEAELEQAKVRRKVKRDIDLPADDLHDLVHDFKTIVKKRTGHPFPDDPQQQLWGAIEAVFKSW
;
A
#
# COMPACT_ATOMS: atom_id res chain seq x y z
N MET A 1 22.49 24.90 7.15
CA MET A 1 21.85 23.62 7.51
C MET A 1 21.33 23.02 6.22
N SER A 2 21.91 21.92 5.73
CA SER A 2 21.38 21.24 4.54
C SER A 2 19.98 20.77 4.86
N VAL A 3 19.00 21.09 3.99
CA VAL A 3 17.65 20.53 4.11
C VAL A 3 17.80 19.02 3.95
N GLU A 4 17.68 18.27 5.05
CA GLU A 4 17.80 16.82 5.00
C GLU A 4 16.62 16.28 4.19
N ARG A 5 16.93 15.60 3.10
CA ARG A 5 15.94 15.04 2.19
C ARG A 5 15.45 13.72 2.77
N HIS A 6 14.14 13.54 2.90
CA HIS A 6 13.59 12.32 3.47
C HIS A 6 12.97 11.37 2.45
N VAL A 7 12.62 11.86 1.25
CA VAL A 7 11.93 11.07 0.22
C VAL A 7 12.68 11.12 -1.11
N TYR A 8 12.87 9.96 -1.71
CA TYR A 8 13.69 9.75 -2.91
C TYR A 8 12.87 9.09 -4.00
N PHE A 9 12.66 9.76 -5.14
CA PHE A 9 11.91 9.21 -6.27
C PHE A 9 12.74 8.21 -7.08
N PHE A 10 12.07 7.27 -7.73
CA PHE A 10 12.63 6.42 -8.79
C PHE A 10 11.58 6.18 -9.87
N GLY A 11 12.00 6.14 -11.14
CA GLY A 11 11.13 5.83 -12.28
C GLY A 11 11.52 6.57 -13.57
N ASN A 12 10.95 6.16 -14.70
CA ASN A 12 11.22 6.76 -16.02
C ASN A 12 12.71 6.87 -16.38
N GLY A 13 13.51 5.85 -16.04
CA GLY A 13 14.93 5.80 -16.36
C GLY A 13 15.83 6.66 -15.47
N ARG A 14 15.32 7.20 -14.35
CA ARG A 14 16.10 7.99 -13.40
C ARG A 14 15.65 7.77 -11.95
N ALA A 15 16.57 7.90 -11.01
CA ALA A 15 16.26 7.94 -9.58
C ALA A 15 17.04 9.06 -8.88
N ASP A 16 16.50 9.49 -7.74
CA ASP A 16 17.16 10.40 -6.81
C ASP A 16 18.22 9.69 -5.93
N GLY A 17 18.19 8.36 -5.91
CA GLY A 17 19.12 7.51 -5.18
C GLY A 17 19.98 6.63 -6.10
N SER A 18 20.79 5.77 -5.49
CA SER A 18 21.59 4.75 -6.17
C SER A 18 21.87 3.57 -5.24
N ALA A 19 22.50 2.51 -5.76
CA ALA A 19 22.95 1.36 -4.97
C ALA A 19 23.85 1.75 -3.78
N ALA A 20 24.61 2.84 -3.88
CA ALA A 20 25.50 3.32 -2.83
C ALA A 20 24.76 3.88 -1.60
N MET A 21 23.47 4.19 -1.72
CA MET A 21 22.66 4.81 -0.66
C MET A 21 21.91 3.78 0.19
N ARG A 22 22.44 2.56 0.31
CA ARG A 22 21.79 1.45 1.04
C ARG A 22 21.50 1.79 2.50
N ASP A 23 22.35 2.56 3.17
CA ASP A 23 22.15 2.99 4.55
C ASP A 23 21.04 4.04 4.72
N ILE A 24 20.64 4.69 3.63
CA ILE A 24 19.60 5.73 3.61
C ILE A 24 18.27 5.17 3.10
N LEU A 25 18.31 4.31 2.09
CA LEU A 25 17.13 3.82 1.34
C LEU A 25 16.74 2.37 1.69
N GLY A 26 17.59 1.68 2.47
CA GLY A 26 17.51 0.24 2.63
C GLY A 26 17.90 -0.51 1.35
N GLY A 27 17.99 -1.84 1.43
CA GLY A 27 18.36 -2.69 0.31
C GLY A 27 17.37 -2.64 -0.85
N LYS A 28 16.05 -2.65 -0.56
CA LYS A 28 15.01 -2.60 -1.59
C LYS A 28 14.96 -1.24 -2.28
N GLY A 29 15.01 -0.14 -1.52
CA GLY A 29 14.97 1.22 -2.09
C GLY A 29 16.20 1.52 -2.94
N ALA A 30 17.40 1.18 -2.44
CA ALA A 30 18.64 1.33 -3.20
C ALA A 30 18.64 0.46 -4.48
N GLY A 31 18.13 -0.77 -4.41
CA GLY A 31 17.98 -1.63 -5.58
C GLY A 31 16.99 -1.07 -6.63
N LEU A 32 15.84 -0.55 -6.21
CA LEU A 32 14.86 0.09 -7.11
C LEU A 32 15.44 1.32 -7.79
N ALA A 33 16.19 2.15 -7.04
CA ALA A 33 16.88 3.31 -7.58
C ALA A 33 17.94 2.91 -8.62
N GLU A 34 18.73 1.87 -8.34
CA GLU A 34 19.74 1.36 -9.26
C GLU A 34 19.10 0.83 -10.55
N MET A 35 18.08 -0.01 -10.45
CA MET A 35 17.37 -0.54 -11.61
C MET A 35 16.76 0.58 -12.47
N ALA A 36 16.20 1.62 -11.85
CA ALA A 36 15.68 2.78 -12.57
C ALA A 36 16.80 3.55 -13.29
N ASN A 37 17.95 3.79 -12.65
CA ASN A 37 19.11 4.45 -13.27
C ASN A 37 19.73 3.62 -14.41
N LEU A 38 19.64 2.29 -14.35
CA LEU A 38 20.03 1.38 -15.43
C LEU A 38 19.03 1.34 -16.59
N GLY A 39 17.92 2.08 -16.51
CA GLY A 39 16.89 2.12 -17.54
C GLY A 39 15.99 0.88 -17.60
N LEU A 40 16.02 0.03 -16.57
CA LEU A 40 15.12 -1.13 -16.48
C LEU A 40 13.66 -0.66 -16.28
N PRO A 41 12.67 -1.44 -16.75
CA PRO A 41 11.26 -1.08 -16.63
C PRO A 41 10.74 -1.27 -15.20
N VAL A 42 11.09 -0.33 -14.33
CA VAL A 42 10.64 -0.27 -12.94
C VAL A 42 9.40 0.62 -12.85
N PRO A 43 8.27 0.15 -12.28
CA PRO A 43 7.13 1.02 -11.99
C PRO A 43 7.57 2.21 -11.12
N PRO A 44 7.19 3.45 -11.46
CA PRO A 44 7.64 4.62 -10.74
C PRO A 44 7.13 4.61 -9.29
N GLY A 45 7.89 5.23 -8.39
CA GLY A 45 7.58 5.30 -6.98
C GLY A 45 8.58 6.16 -6.22
N PHE A 46 8.54 6.06 -4.90
CA PHE A 46 9.51 6.74 -4.04
C PHE A 46 9.81 5.93 -2.78
N THR A 47 10.97 6.19 -2.20
CA THR A 47 11.44 5.60 -0.94
C THR A 47 11.50 6.67 0.14
N ILE A 48 10.90 6.40 1.29
CA ILE A 48 11.08 7.20 2.51
C ILE A 48 12.34 6.68 3.21
N SER A 49 13.22 7.60 3.64
CA SER A 49 14.51 7.24 4.21
C SER A 49 14.37 6.38 5.46
N ALA A 50 15.15 5.30 5.51
CA ALA A 50 15.28 4.43 6.68
C ALA A 50 15.87 5.17 7.90
N LYS A 51 16.59 6.29 7.68
CA LYS A 51 17.12 7.13 8.78
C LYS A 51 16.03 7.70 9.68
N LEU A 52 14.83 7.90 9.14
CA LEU A 52 13.69 8.37 9.92
C LEU A 52 13.17 7.33 10.91
N CYS A 53 13.57 6.06 10.77
CA CYS A 53 13.04 4.99 11.60
C CYS A 53 13.45 5.16 13.06
N ILE A 54 14.74 5.39 13.31
CA ILE A 54 15.26 5.62 14.66
C ILE A 54 14.57 6.84 15.28
N THR A 55 14.49 7.95 14.54
CA THR A 55 13.81 9.16 15.01
C THR A 55 12.34 8.92 15.34
N TYR A 56 11.62 8.15 14.52
CA TYR A 56 10.22 7.82 14.79
C TYR A 56 10.06 6.93 16.01
N LEU A 57 10.92 5.91 16.18
CA LEU A 57 10.88 5.02 17.34
C LEU A 57 11.21 5.75 18.65
N GLU A 58 12.11 6.73 18.61
CA GLU A 58 12.48 7.54 19.78
C GLU A 58 11.43 8.61 20.13
N GLN A 59 10.84 9.26 19.13
CA GLN A 59 9.96 10.43 19.33
C GLN A 59 8.47 10.14 19.17
N GLY A 60 8.11 8.98 18.63
CA GLY A 60 6.73 8.60 18.28
C GLY A 60 6.08 9.46 17.19
N THR A 61 6.85 10.34 16.54
CA THR A 61 6.33 11.32 15.58
C THR A 61 7.27 11.49 14.38
N PHE A 62 6.72 11.89 13.25
CA PHE A 62 7.52 12.21 12.06
C PHE A 62 7.92 13.69 12.04
N PRO A 63 9.04 14.05 11.38
CA PRO A 63 9.34 15.44 11.09
C PRO A 63 8.19 16.12 10.34
N ALA A 64 7.84 17.34 10.74
CA ALA A 64 6.71 18.08 10.15
C ALA A 64 6.83 18.23 8.61
N ALA A 65 8.06 18.31 8.10
CA ALA A 65 8.33 18.44 6.67
C ALA A 65 8.04 17.17 5.85
N LEU A 66 8.02 15.98 6.49
CA LEU A 66 7.86 14.70 5.78
C LEU A 66 6.52 14.63 5.05
N ARG A 67 5.43 15.09 5.68
CA ARG A 67 4.10 15.05 5.07
C ARG A 67 4.05 15.82 3.76
N ALA A 68 4.61 17.02 3.75
CA ALA A 68 4.69 17.85 2.55
C ALA A 68 5.61 17.23 1.48
N GLU A 69 6.68 16.55 1.88
CA GLU A 69 7.57 15.88 0.93
C GLU A 69 6.94 14.66 0.27
N VAL A 70 6.22 13.83 1.04
CA VAL A 70 5.44 12.71 0.51
C VAL A 70 4.37 13.21 -0.46
N ASP A 71 3.61 14.25 -0.11
CA ASP A 71 2.59 14.84 -1.01
C ASP A 71 3.19 15.31 -2.34
N ARG A 72 4.35 15.99 -2.31
CA ARG A 72 5.06 16.39 -3.54
C ARG A 72 5.45 15.20 -4.42
N HIS A 73 5.95 14.13 -3.82
CA HIS A 73 6.35 12.93 -4.57
C HIS A 73 5.16 12.12 -5.06
N LEU A 74 4.06 12.10 -4.32
CA LEU A 74 2.81 11.49 -4.74
C LEU A 74 2.22 12.24 -5.95
N LYS A 75 2.19 13.59 -5.93
CA LYS A 75 1.82 14.41 -7.09
C LYS A 75 2.76 14.22 -8.27
N HIS A 76 4.03 13.95 -8.03
CA HIS A 76 4.96 13.57 -9.10
C HIS A 76 4.59 12.20 -9.68
N LEU A 77 4.28 11.22 -8.83
CA LEU A 77 3.84 9.90 -9.24
C LEU A 77 2.55 9.96 -10.08
N GLU A 78 1.57 10.76 -9.68
CA GLU A 78 0.35 11.02 -10.45
C GLU A 78 0.65 11.57 -11.85
N ARG A 79 1.55 12.56 -11.96
CA ARG A 79 1.95 13.15 -13.25
C ARG A 79 2.61 12.13 -14.18
N VAL A 80 3.52 11.31 -13.67
CA VAL A 80 4.23 10.33 -14.52
C VAL A 80 3.34 9.16 -14.92
N THR A 81 2.43 8.73 -14.04
CA THR A 81 1.50 7.63 -14.31
C THR A 81 0.24 8.07 -15.05
N LYS A 82 -0.04 9.38 -15.07
CA LYS A 82 -1.28 9.98 -15.59
C LYS A 82 -2.53 9.43 -14.88
N LYS A 83 -2.41 9.12 -13.59
CA LYS A 83 -3.46 8.58 -12.71
C LYS A 83 -3.58 9.46 -11.47
N GLY A 84 -4.75 9.48 -10.83
CA GLY A 84 -4.97 10.27 -9.61
C GLY A 84 -5.11 9.40 -8.36
N PHE A 85 -4.39 9.73 -7.28
CA PHE A 85 -4.51 9.03 -6.00
C PHE A 85 -5.83 9.41 -5.33
N GLY A 86 -6.79 8.47 -5.34
CA GLY A 86 -8.17 8.73 -4.94
C GLY A 86 -9.10 9.19 -6.06
N ASP A 87 -8.64 9.23 -7.32
CA ASP A 87 -9.50 9.53 -8.46
C ASP A 87 -10.47 8.36 -8.73
N PRO A 88 -11.81 8.58 -8.65
CA PRO A 88 -12.79 7.53 -8.88
C PRO A 88 -12.85 7.04 -10.34
N LYS A 89 -12.30 7.78 -11.31
CA LYS A 89 -12.35 7.42 -12.73
C LYS A 89 -11.08 6.73 -13.19
N ASN A 90 -9.92 7.25 -12.80
CA ASN A 90 -8.62 6.67 -13.18
C ASN A 90 -7.67 6.60 -11.98
N PRO A 91 -7.94 5.66 -11.05
CA PRO A 91 -7.23 5.59 -9.79
C PRO A 91 -5.75 5.24 -9.99
N LEU A 92 -4.90 5.92 -9.23
CA LEU A 92 -3.55 5.51 -8.89
C LEU A 92 -3.63 4.62 -7.64
N LEU A 93 -3.15 3.39 -7.76
CA LEU A 93 -3.00 2.46 -6.65
C LEU A 93 -1.51 2.24 -6.40
N VAL A 94 -1.12 2.13 -5.13
CA VAL A 94 0.29 1.97 -4.74
C VAL A 94 0.48 0.71 -3.89
N SER A 95 1.70 0.21 -3.87
CA SER A 95 2.14 -0.80 -2.91
C SER A 95 3.04 -0.17 -1.86
N VAL A 96 2.84 -0.51 -0.60
CA VAL A 96 3.74 -0.10 0.51
C VAL A 96 4.53 -1.32 0.97
N ARG A 97 5.86 -1.17 1.03
CA ARG A 97 6.79 -2.27 1.30
C ARG A 97 7.87 -1.80 2.26
N SER A 98 8.06 -2.53 3.35
CA SER A 98 9.19 -2.35 4.28
C SER A 98 10.53 -2.65 3.60
N GLY A 99 11.58 -1.92 3.96
CA GLY A 99 12.90 -2.01 3.32
C GLY A 99 14.05 -1.65 4.26
N ALA A 100 14.56 -2.63 5.00
CA ALA A 100 15.77 -2.52 5.80
C ALA A 100 17.06 -2.45 4.99
N ALA A 101 18.15 -1.93 5.58
CA ALA A 101 19.50 -2.10 5.05
C ALA A 101 19.95 -3.57 5.05
N VAL A 102 19.55 -4.33 6.07
CA VAL A 102 19.78 -5.78 6.21
C VAL A 102 18.45 -6.48 6.42
N SER A 103 18.19 -7.59 5.73
CA SER A 103 16.93 -8.32 5.85
C SER A 103 16.73 -8.81 7.29
N MET A 104 15.70 -8.29 7.98
CA MET A 104 15.34 -8.74 9.32
C MET A 104 14.12 -9.67 9.25
N PRO A 105 14.16 -10.86 9.90
CA PRO A 105 12.98 -11.67 10.14
C PRO A 105 11.94 -10.87 10.94
N GLY A 106 10.66 -10.98 10.59
CA GLY A 106 9.57 -10.27 11.27
C GLY A 106 9.22 -8.88 10.70
N MET A 107 9.91 -8.41 9.66
CA MET A 107 9.49 -7.19 8.97
C MET A 107 8.09 -7.34 8.34
N MET A 108 7.31 -6.26 8.44
CA MET A 108 5.95 -6.16 7.93
C MET A 108 5.76 -6.74 6.52
N GLU A 109 4.64 -7.45 6.33
CA GLU A 109 4.17 -7.90 5.03
C GLU A 109 3.89 -6.72 4.07
N THR A 110 3.92 -7.00 2.77
CA THR A 110 3.66 -6.00 1.73
C THR A 110 2.16 -5.70 1.63
N ILE A 111 1.77 -4.43 1.64
CA ILE A 111 0.40 -4.00 1.30
C ILE A 111 0.34 -3.67 -0.19
N LEU A 112 -0.54 -4.34 -0.92
CA LEU A 112 -0.83 -4.02 -2.32
C LEU A 112 -2.18 -3.31 -2.46
N ASN A 113 -2.37 -2.64 -3.60
CA ASN A 113 -3.64 -2.00 -3.99
C ASN A 113 -4.13 -0.89 -3.04
N LEU A 114 -3.20 -0.25 -2.31
CA LEU A 114 -3.52 0.90 -1.46
C LEU A 114 -4.04 2.05 -2.31
N GLY A 115 -5.17 2.63 -1.89
CA GLY A 115 -5.94 3.62 -2.64
C GLY A 115 -7.30 3.10 -3.11
N LEU A 116 -7.59 1.80 -2.95
CA LEU A 116 -8.92 1.25 -3.18
C LEU A 116 -9.89 1.69 -2.09
N ASN A 117 -11.04 2.18 -2.52
CA ASN A 117 -12.23 2.47 -1.74
C ASN A 117 -13.49 2.24 -2.60
N ASP A 118 -14.67 2.44 -2.03
CA ASP A 118 -15.96 2.22 -2.71
C ASP A 118 -16.15 3.12 -3.95
N ARG A 119 -15.36 4.19 -4.08
CA ARG A 119 -15.39 5.10 -5.25
C ARG A 119 -14.31 4.76 -6.28
N THR A 120 -13.10 4.43 -5.84
CA THR A 120 -11.97 4.15 -6.74
C THR A 120 -12.02 2.75 -7.33
N VAL A 121 -12.72 1.80 -6.69
CA VAL A 121 -12.97 0.48 -7.27
C VAL A 121 -13.74 0.60 -8.59
N GLU A 122 -14.68 1.54 -8.71
CA GLU A 122 -15.44 1.77 -9.95
C GLU A 122 -14.54 2.17 -11.13
N GLY A 123 -13.54 3.02 -10.88
CA GLY A 123 -12.54 3.38 -11.89
C GLY A 123 -11.68 2.18 -12.29
N LEU A 124 -11.35 1.30 -11.34
CA LEU A 124 -10.64 0.05 -11.63
C LEU A 124 -11.51 -0.91 -12.46
N ILE A 125 -12.81 -1.00 -12.18
CA ILE A 125 -13.78 -1.78 -12.95
C ILE A 125 -13.85 -1.26 -14.38
N ALA A 126 -14.04 0.06 -14.56
CA ALA A 126 -14.14 0.68 -15.88
C ALA A 126 -12.86 0.50 -16.71
N GLY A 127 -11.69 0.66 -16.09
CA GLY A 127 -10.40 0.51 -16.76
C GLY A 127 -10.03 -0.93 -17.13
N SER A 128 -10.39 -1.90 -16.28
CA SER A 128 -10.08 -3.32 -16.50
C SER A 128 -11.17 -4.07 -17.28
N LYS A 129 -12.40 -3.55 -17.31
CA LYS A 129 -13.62 -4.24 -17.78
C LYS A 129 -13.82 -5.58 -17.08
N ASN A 130 -13.35 -5.71 -15.84
CA ASN A 130 -13.37 -6.94 -15.08
C ASN A 130 -13.78 -6.68 -13.63
N PRO A 131 -15.10 -6.64 -13.34
CA PRO A 131 -15.62 -6.40 -12.00
C PRO A 131 -15.09 -7.38 -10.96
N ARG A 132 -14.98 -8.66 -11.34
CA ARG A 132 -14.45 -9.72 -10.47
C ARG A 132 -13.02 -9.40 -10.03
N PHE A 133 -12.16 -8.98 -10.96
CA PHE A 133 -10.77 -8.59 -10.64
C PHE A 133 -10.71 -7.39 -9.70
N ALA A 134 -11.56 -6.38 -9.91
CA ALA A 134 -11.56 -5.19 -9.08
C ALA A 134 -11.97 -5.50 -7.63
N TYR A 135 -13.08 -6.24 -7.43
CA TYR A 135 -13.51 -6.64 -6.09
C TYR A 135 -12.59 -7.68 -5.45
N ASP A 136 -11.98 -8.60 -6.21
CA ASP A 136 -10.96 -9.51 -5.67
C ASP A 136 -9.73 -8.74 -5.18
N SER A 137 -9.31 -7.71 -5.93
CA SER A 137 -8.22 -6.82 -5.52
C SER A 137 -8.59 -6.01 -4.27
N TYR A 138 -9.85 -5.58 -4.18
CA TYR A 138 -10.34 -4.78 -3.07
C TYR A 138 -10.47 -5.61 -1.78
N ARG A 139 -11.10 -6.78 -1.81
CA ARG A 139 -11.23 -7.64 -0.62
C ARG A 139 -9.85 -8.09 -0.12
N ARG A 140 -8.90 -8.37 -1.01
CA ARG A 140 -7.50 -8.64 -0.65
C ARG A 140 -6.84 -7.43 -0.01
N PHE A 141 -7.07 -6.22 -0.52
CA PHE A 141 -6.56 -5.00 0.10
C PHE A 141 -7.08 -4.80 1.53
N VAL A 142 -8.40 -4.96 1.75
CA VAL A 142 -8.99 -4.83 3.09
C VAL A 142 -8.38 -5.86 4.05
N GLN A 143 -8.22 -7.12 3.62
CA GLN A 143 -7.57 -8.16 4.41
C GLN A 143 -6.10 -7.81 4.71
N MET A 144 -5.29 -7.48 3.69
CA MET A 144 -3.88 -7.13 3.89
C MET A 144 -3.74 -5.92 4.80
N TYR A 145 -4.55 -4.88 4.63
CA TYR A 145 -4.49 -3.70 5.49
C TYR A 145 -4.98 -4.01 6.92
N GLY A 146 -6.00 -4.87 7.06
CA GLY A 146 -6.49 -5.37 8.34
C GLY A 146 -5.42 -6.12 9.13
N ASP A 147 -4.78 -7.07 8.49
CA ASP A 147 -3.67 -7.84 9.04
C ASP A 147 -2.49 -6.93 9.41
N VAL A 148 -2.09 -6.06 8.48
CA VAL A 148 -0.81 -5.36 8.57
C VAL A 148 -0.87 -4.05 9.35
N VAL A 149 -1.91 -3.24 9.17
CA VAL A 149 -2.01 -1.91 9.80
C VAL A 149 -2.79 -1.97 11.11
N PHE A 150 -3.76 -2.88 11.21
CA PHE A 150 -4.59 -3.04 12.39
C PHE A 150 -4.20 -4.26 13.26
N ASP A 151 -3.18 -5.03 12.85
CA ASP A 151 -2.66 -6.20 13.59
C ASP A 151 -3.77 -7.24 13.93
N LEU A 152 -4.69 -7.46 12.98
CA LEU A 152 -5.86 -8.32 13.20
C LEU A 152 -5.63 -9.80 12.88
N GLY A 153 -4.51 -10.14 12.23
CA GLY A 153 -4.33 -11.46 11.62
C GLY A 153 -5.21 -11.68 10.39
N LYS A 154 -5.19 -12.90 9.85
CA LYS A 154 -5.90 -13.28 8.61
C LYS A 154 -7.09 -14.21 8.86
N GLU A 155 -7.16 -14.81 10.04
CA GLU A 155 -8.02 -15.96 10.35
C GLU A 155 -9.51 -15.62 10.20
N GLU A 156 -9.96 -14.48 10.73
CA GLU A 156 -11.36 -14.05 10.61
C GLU A 156 -11.75 -13.76 9.15
N PHE A 157 -10.83 -13.17 8.37
CA PHE A 157 -11.04 -12.89 6.94
C PHE A 157 -11.09 -14.17 6.10
N GLU A 158 -10.21 -15.14 6.39
CA GLU A 158 -10.20 -16.45 5.74
C GLU A 158 -11.46 -17.24 6.08
N ALA A 159 -11.90 -17.21 7.34
CA ALA A 159 -13.13 -17.86 7.76
C ALA A 159 -14.36 -17.31 7.01
N GLU A 160 -14.47 -15.99 6.84
CA GLU A 160 -15.59 -15.40 6.09
C GLU A 160 -15.51 -15.74 4.59
N LEU A 161 -14.31 -15.78 4.00
CA LEU A 161 -14.13 -16.23 2.62
C LEU A 161 -14.55 -17.69 2.42
N GLU A 162 -14.21 -18.59 3.35
CA GLU A 162 -14.68 -19.98 3.32
C GLU A 162 -16.21 -20.06 3.45
N GLN A 163 -16.81 -19.26 4.32
CA GLN A 163 -18.27 -19.21 4.44
C GLN A 163 -18.93 -18.75 3.14
N ALA A 164 -18.40 -17.73 2.46
CA ALA A 164 -18.91 -17.30 1.16
C ALA A 164 -18.85 -18.42 0.12
N LYS A 165 -17.75 -19.19 0.08
CA LYS A 165 -17.63 -20.37 -0.80
C LYS A 165 -18.66 -21.46 -0.48
N VAL A 166 -18.89 -21.73 0.80
CA VAL A 166 -19.93 -22.68 1.25
C VAL A 166 -21.33 -22.21 0.84
N ARG A 167 -21.66 -20.93 1.07
CA ARG A 167 -22.94 -20.32 0.66
C ARG A 167 -23.17 -20.46 -0.86
N ARG A 168 -22.11 -20.25 -1.65
CA ARG A 168 -22.14 -20.35 -3.11
C ARG A 168 -21.97 -21.78 -3.65
N LYS A 169 -21.70 -22.77 -2.79
CA LYS A 169 -21.42 -24.17 -3.14
C LYS A 169 -20.25 -24.35 -4.11
N VAL A 170 -19.22 -23.52 -3.97
CA VAL A 170 -17.98 -23.61 -4.75
C VAL A 170 -16.82 -24.04 -3.88
N LYS A 171 -15.73 -24.53 -4.49
CA LYS A 171 -14.54 -24.99 -3.74
C LYS A 171 -13.36 -24.03 -3.82
N ARG A 172 -13.28 -23.23 -4.89
CA ARG A 172 -12.13 -22.35 -5.17
C ARG A 172 -12.57 -20.91 -5.15
N ASP A 173 -11.72 -20.03 -4.65
CA ASP A 173 -11.96 -18.58 -4.64
C ASP A 173 -12.18 -18.01 -6.06
N ILE A 174 -11.56 -18.64 -7.07
CA ILE A 174 -11.72 -18.21 -8.46
C ILE A 174 -13.16 -18.35 -8.97
N ASP A 175 -13.91 -19.29 -8.38
CA ASP A 175 -15.29 -19.59 -8.76
C ASP A 175 -16.31 -18.64 -8.10
N LEU A 176 -15.86 -17.74 -7.21
CA LEU A 176 -16.70 -16.67 -6.67
C LEU A 176 -16.93 -15.57 -7.74
N PRO A 177 -18.20 -15.24 -8.06
CA PRO A 177 -18.55 -14.13 -8.95
C PRO A 177 -18.28 -12.76 -8.32
N ALA A 178 -18.38 -11.72 -9.13
CA ALA A 178 -18.10 -10.34 -8.70
C ALA A 178 -19.00 -9.87 -7.56
N ASP A 179 -20.30 -10.19 -7.60
CA ASP A 179 -21.27 -9.76 -6.57
C ASP A 179 -20.92 -10.37 -5.19
N ASP A 180 -20.56 -11.66 -5.15
CA ASP A 180 -20.13 -12.31 -3.90
C ASP A 180 -18.81 -11.70 -3.36
N LEU A 181 -17.91 -11.27 -4.25
CA LEU A 181 -16.67 -10.58 -3.85
C LEU A 181 -16.92 -9.15 -3.38
N HIS A 182 -17.91 -8.46 -3.94
CA HIS A 182 -18.37 -7.16 -3.47
C HIS A 182 -18.91 -7.28 -2.04
N ASP A 183 -19.76 -8.26 -1.77
CA ASP A 183 -20.30 -8.48 -0.43
C ASP A 183 -19.20 -8.83 0.58
N LEU A 184 -18.21 -9.64 0.17
CA LEU A 184 -17.03 -9.92 0.99
C LEU A 184 -16.22 -8.67 1.37
N VAL A 185 -16.11 -7.66 0.49
CA VAL A 185 -15.47 -6.38 0.87
C VAL A 185 -16.18 -5.76 2.06
N HIS A 186 -17.52 -5.72 2.02
CA HIS A 186 -18.32 -5.14 3.10
C HIS A 186 -18.18 -5.95 4.40
N ASP A 187 -18.21 -7.28 4.31
CA ASP A 187 -18.04 -8.16 5.46
C ASP A 187 -16.65 -7.99 6.08
N PHE A 188 -15.61 -7.85 5.26
CA PHE A 188 -14.24 -7.60 5.74
C PHE A 188 -14.11 -6.24 6.41
N LYS A 189 -14.70 -5.17 5.85
CA LYS A 189 -14.77 -3.87 6.54
C LYS A 189 -15.52 -3.95 7.88
N THR A 190 -16.53 -4.81 7.96
CA THR A 190 -17.29 -5.05 9.19
C THR A 190 -16.44 -5.75 10.25
N ILE A 191 -15.61 -6.72 9.86
CA ILE A 191 -14.61 -7.35 10.74
C ILE A 191 -13.68 -6.27 11.31
N VAL A 192 -13.08 -5.43 10.46
CA VAL A 192 -12.21 -4.32 10.89
C VAL A 192 -12.91 -3.42 11.90
N LYS A 193 -14.15 -3.00 11.62
CA LYS A 193 -14.92 -2.14 12.53
C LYS A 193 -15.21 -2.78 13.87
N LYS A 194 -15.56 -4.07 13.90
CA LYS A 194 -15.84 -4.80 15.13
C LYS A 194 -14.59 -4.96 16.00
N ARG A 195 -13.43 -5.22 15.37
CA ARG A 195 -12.17 -5.49 16.07
C ARG A 195 -11.46 -4.22 16.55
N THR A 196 -11.52 -3.15 15.76
CA THR A 196 -10.79 -1.89 16.04
C THR A 196 -11.66 -0.81 16.68
N GLY A 197 -13.00 -0.93 16.59
CA GLY A 197 -13.94 0.12 16.98
C GLY A 197 -14.09 1.24 15.94
N HIS A 198 -13.30 1.22 14.86
CA HIS A 198 -13.28 2.27 13.84
C HIS A 198 -13.56 1.69 12.43
N PRO A 199 -14.25 2.43 11.56
CA PRO A 199 -14.48 1.97 10.18
C PRO A 199 -13.15 1.86 9.42
N PHE A 200 -13.14 1.00 8.40
CA PHE A 200 -12.04 0.95 7.44
C PHE A 200 -11.84 2.33 6.79
N PRO A 201 -10.61 2.85 6.65
CA PRO A 201 -10.37 4.17 6.11
C PRO A 201 -10.67 4.21 4.60
N ASP A 202 -11.71 4.95 4.20
CA ASP A 202 -12.01 5.15 2.77
C ASP A 202 -11.16 6.26 2.13
N ASP A 203 -10.56 7.16 2.93
CA ASP A 203 -9.65 8.20 2.43
C ASP A 203 -8.27 7.60 2.10
N PRO A 204 -7.82 7.63 0.83
CA PRO A 204 -6.51 7.11 0.43
C PRO A 204 -5.34 7.75 1.17
N GLN A 205 -5.45 9.01 1.58
CA GLN A 205 -4.39 9.68 2.35
C GLN A 205 -4.28 9.06 3.75
N GLN A 206 -5.40 8.79 4.42
CA GLN A 206 -5.41 8.08 5.70
C GLN A 206 -4.88 6.66 5.54
N GLN A 207 -5.26 5.95 4.47
CA GLN A 207 -4.71 4.64 4.16
C GLN A 207 -3.18 4.69 4.06
N LEU A 208 -2.65 5.63 3.27
CA LEU A 208 -1.21 5.79 3.02
C LEU A 208 -0.45 6.06 4.32
N TRP A 209 -0.92 7.01 5.13
CA TRP A 209 -0.24 7.35 6.38
C TRP A 209 -0.34 6.24 7.42
N GLY A 210 -1.47 5.54 7.51
CA GLY A 210 -1.58 4.36 8.37
C GLY A 210 -0.61 3.26 7.97
N ALA A 211 -0.45 3.00 6.66
CA ALA A 211 0.53 2.04 6.15
C ALA A 211 1.99 2.48 6.41
N ILE A 212 2.31 3.76 6.21
CA ILE A 212 3.64 4.31 6.52
C ILE A 212 3.95 4.13 8.02
N GLU A 213 3.05 4.57 8.89
CA GLU A 213 3.22 4.45 10.35
C GLU A 213 3.40 3.01 10.78
N ALA A 214 2.60 2.09 10.25
CA ALA A 214 2.70 0.70 10.61
C ALA A 214 4.04 0.09 10.13
N VAL A 215 4.58 0.47 8.96
CA VAL A 215 5.93 0.05 8.53
C VAL A 215 6.98 0.50 9.54
N PHE A 216 6.92 1.75 10.00
CA PHE A 216 7.87 2.28 10.98
C PHE A 216 7.71 1.64 12.38
N LYS A 217 6.48 1.28 12.79
CA LYS A 217 6.22 0.55 14.05
C LYS A 217 6.68 -0.91 14.01
N SER A 218 6.81 -1.50 12.82
CA SER A 218 7.24 -2.90 12.65
C SER A 218 8.76 -3.12 12.78
N TRP A 219 9.52 -2.04 12.98
CA TRP A 219 10.97 -2.06 13.12
C TRP A 219 11.40 -2.18 14.57
#